data_AF-A0A6N9A2C4-F1
#
_entry.id   AF-A0A6N9A2C4-F1
#
_cell.length_a   1.000
_cell.length_b   1.000
_cell.length_c   1.000
_cell.angle_alpha   90.00
_cell.angle_beta   90.00
_cell.angle_gamma   90.00
#
_symmetry.space_group_name_H-M   'P 1'
#
loop_
_entity.id
_entity.type
_entity.pdbx_description
1 polymer ?
#
loop_
_entity_poly.entity_id
_entity_poly.type
_entity_poly.pdbx_seq_one_letter_code
_entity_poly.pdbx_strand_id
1 'polypeptide(L)'
;MVERLAAIGWKGNRAVLLGPGDDAAVLRGGLAVSTDLMVEGVHFRFDWVTPAEAGFRAGAAALSDMAAMGARPEAILVSMALPGRDPGLGEALQRGVRGAGDRVGAVIAGGDVSRTTGPAMLDVVVVGRVIHNLP
;
A
#
# COMPACT_ATOMS: atom_id res chain seq x y z
N MET A 1 13.12 -7.30 -12.47
CA MET A 1 12.85 -5.86 -12.73
C MET A 1 13.04 -5.05 -11.45
N VAL A 2 12.32 -5.39 -10.37
CA VAL A 2 12.38 -4.73 -9.06
C VAL A 2 13.81 -4.56 -8.53
N GLU A 3 14.61 -5.63 -8.49
CA GLU A 3 16.02 -5.56 -8.03
C GLU A 3 16.86 -4.55 -8.82
N ARG A 4 16.66 -4.47 -10.14
CA ARG A 4 17.37 -3.51 -11.00
C ARG A 4 16.96 -2.08 -10.71
N LEU A 5 15.68 -1.83 -10.43
CA LEU A 5 15.18 -0.50 -10.05
C LEU A 5 15.68 -0.11 -8.65
N ALA A 6 15.66 -1.04 -7.69
CA ALA A 6 16.20 -0.84 -6.35
C ALA A 6 17.69 -0.46 -6.40
N ALA A 7 18.49 -1.14 -7.23
CA ALA A 7 19.91 -0.86 -7.40
C ALA A 7 20.21 0.55 -7.95
N ILE A 8 19.26 1.18 -8.66
CA ILE A 8 19.42 2.56 -9.15
C ILE A 8 19.28 3.55 -7.99
N GLY A 9 18.30 3.34 -7.11
CA GLY A 9 17.91 4.29 -6.07
C GLY A 9 18.60 4.09 -4.72
N TRP A 10 19.03 2.86 -4.39
CA TRP A 10 19.57 2.53 -3.09
C TRP A 10 21.10 2.63 -3.04
N LYS A 11 21.62 3.52 -2.20
CA LYS A 11 23.06 3.68 -1.92
C LYS A 11 23.41 3.55 -0.43
N GLY A 12 22.44 3.11 0.39
CA GLY A 12 22.53 3.22 1.84
C GLY A 12 22.20 4.63 2.34
N ASN A 13 21.57 4.74 3.51
CA ASN A 13 21.28 6.02 4.15
C ASN A 13 21.18 5.83 5.67
N ARG A 14 21.80 6.71 6.47
CA ARG A 14 21.73 6.60 7.95
C ARG A 14 20.32 6.75 8.51
N ALA A 15 19.38 7.33 7.76
CA ALA A 15 17.97 7.43 8.13
C ALA A 15 17.17 6.17 7.79
N VAL A 16 17.70 5.25 6.98
CA VAL A 16 17.04 4.02 6.54
C VAL A 16 17.84 2.83 7.08
N LEU A 17 17.31 2.18 8.11
CA LEU A 17 17.92 1.03 8.77
C LEU A 17 17.82 -0.23 7.92
N LEU A 18 16.70 -0.39 7.20
CA LEU A 18 16.48 -1.49 6.26
C LEU A 18 15.98 -0.92 4.93
N GLY A 19 16.72 -1.19 3.87
CA GLY A 19 16.42 -0.71 2.52
C GLY A 19 15.60 -1.71 1.69
N PRO A 20 15.53 -1.51 0.37
CA PRO A 20 14.85 -2.44 -0.53
C PRO A 20 15.46 -3.85 -0.49
N GLY A 21 14.64 -4.88 -0.50
CA GLY A 21 15.07 -6.29 -0.47
C GLY A 21 14.29 -7.17 0.53
N ASP A 22 13.66 -6.53 1.52
CA ASP A 22 12.66 -7.10 2.42
C ASP A 22 11.25 -6.57 2.09
N ASP A 23 10.24 -7.02 2.84
CA ASP A 23 8.83 -6.67 2.64
C ASP A 23 8.51 -5.18 2.94
N ALA A 24 9.33 -4.51 3.75
CA ALA A 24 9.19 -3.06 3.98
C ALA A 24 10.54 -2.39 4.24
N ALA A 25 10.63 -1.10 3.90
CA ALA A 25 11.74 -0.28 4.36
C ALA A 25 11.55 0.06 5.84
N VAL A 26 12.63 0.06 6.62
CA VAL A 26 12.59 0.52 8.02
C VAL A 26 13.44 1.76 8.19
N LEU A 27 12.80 2.82 8.68
CA LEU A 27 13.42 4.10 8.96
C LEU A 27 13.93 4.16 10.40
N ARG A 28 14.87 5.09 10.64
CA ARG A 28 15.34 5.42 11.98
C ARG A 28 14.15 5.79 12.88
N GLY A 29 14.14 5.23 14.08
CA GLY A 29 12.99 5.34 15.00
C GLY A 29 11.96 4.20 14.85
N GLY A 30 12.29 3.17 14.06
CA GLY A 30 11.53 1.92 13.98
C GLY A 30 10.25 2.01 13.15
N LEU A 31 10.15 2.99 12.24
CA LEU A 31 9.00 3.11 11.34
C LEU A 31 9.20 2.17 10.15
N ALA A 32 8.30 1.20 9.98
CA ALA A 32 8.23 0.36 8.80
C ALA A 32 7.30 1.00 7.77
N VAL A 33 7.71 1.01 6.50
CA VAL A 33 6.96 1.60 5.39
C VAL A 33 6.97 0.64 4.22
N SER A 34 5.79 0.20 3.79
CA SER A 34 5.59 -0.56 2.56
C SER A 34 4.66 0.16 1.60
N THR A 35 4.75 -0.19 0.32
CA THR A 35 3.93 0.32 -0.78
C THR A 35 3.54 -0.87 -1.67
N ASP A 36 2.25 -0.99 -1.98
CA ASP A 36 1.72 -2.02 -2.88
C ASP A 36 0.86 -1.37 -3.97
N LEU A 37 1.20 -1.64 -5.22
CA LEU A 37 0.53 -1.09 -6.39
C LEU A 37 -0.31 -2.16 -7.08
N MET A 38 -1.61 -1.92 -7.13
CA MET A 38 -2.56 -2.73 -7.89
C MET A 38 -3.07 -2.00 -9.12
N VAL A 39 -3.25 -2.77 -10.20
CA VAL A 39 -3.67 -2.30 -11.52
C VAL A 39 -4.78 -3.20 -12.03
N GLU A 40 -5.91 -2.60 -12.41
CA GLU A 40 -7.02 -3.29 -13.06
C GLU A 40 -6.54 -3.95 -14.37
N GLY A 41 -6.94 -5.20 -14.59
CA GLY A 41 -6.49 -6.02 -15.72
C GLY A 41 -5.20 -6.79 -15.47
N VAL A 42 -4.47 -6.48 -14.39
CA VAL A 42 -3.23 -7.18 -13.99
C VAL A 42 -3.41 -7.90 -12.66
N HIS A 43 -3.81 -7.18 -11.62
CA HIS A 43 -3.91 -7.69 -10.24
C HIS A 43 -5.35 -8.07 -9.87
N PHE A 44 -6.31 -7.34 -10.41
CA PHE A 44 -7.74 -7.61 -10.24
C PHE A 44 -8.48 -7.21 -11.51
N ARG A 45 -9.74 -7.62 -11.63
CA ARG A 45 -10.65 -7.11 -12.66
C ARG A 45 -12.03 -6.89 -12.06
N PHE A 46 -12.69 -5.79 -12.42
CA PHE A 46 -14.01 -5.44 -11.87
C PHE A 46 -15.15 -6.35 -12.35
N ASP A 47 -14.91 -7.23 -13.33
CA ASP A 47 -15.83 -8.29 -13.70
C ASP A 47 -15.69 -9.55 -12.82
N TRP A 48 -14.64 -9.64 -12.00
CA TRP A 48 -14.42 -10.75 -11.06
C TRP A 48 -14.67 -10.37 -9.60
N VAL A 49 -14.41 -9.11 -9.26
CA VAL A 49 -14.54 -8.59 -7.91
C VAL A 49 -15.26 -7.26 -7.93
N THR A 50 -16.04 -7.01 -6.89
CA THR A 50 -16.59 -5.68 -6.65
C THR A 50 -15.46 -4.68 -6.35
N PRO A 51 -15.68 -3.37 -6.56
CA PRO A 51 -14.69 -2.37 -6.19
C PRO A 51 -14.31 -2.38 -4.70
N ALA A 52 -15.25 -2.68 -3.81
CA ALA A 52 -14.95 -2.81 -2.39
C ALA A 52 -14.05 -4.02 -2.09
N GLU A 53 -14.25 -5.16 -2.76
CA GLU A 53 -13.35 -6.31 -2.64
C GLU A 53 -11.97 -6.01 -3.22
N ALA A 54 -11.89 -5.30 -4.36
CA ALA A 54 -10.62 -4.86 -4.92
C ALA A 54 -9.86 -3.94 -3.94
N GLY A 55 -10.55 -2.96 -3.34
CA GLY A 55 -9.98 -2.10 -2.31
C GLY A 55 -9.54 -2.87 -1.07
N PHE A 56 -10.34 -3.83 -0.61
CA PHE A 56 -9.99 -4.68 0.53
C PHE A 56 -8.72 -5.50 0.24
N ARG A 57 -8.62 -6.10 -0.94
CA ARG A 57 -7.43 -6.85 -1.36
C ARG A 57 -6.19 -5.96 -1.44
N ALA A 58 -6.32 -4.76 -2.00
CA ALA A 58 -5.22 -3.79 -2.05
C ALA A 58 -4.72 -3.41 -0.64
N GLY A 59 -5.66 -3.06 0.25
CA GLY A 59 -5.32 -2.77 1.65
C GLY A 59 -4.68 -3.97 2.36
N ALA A 60 -5.26 -5.17 2.18
CA ALA A 60 -4.77 -6.38 2.83
C ALA A 60 -3.37 -6.79 2.36
N ALA A 61 -3.05 -6.60 1.08
CA ALA A 61 -1.73 -6.90 0.54
C ALA A 61 -0.65 -6.01 1.18
N ALA A 62 -0.82 -4.69 1.15
CA ALA A 62 0.13 -3.76 1.77
C ALA A 62 0.23 -3.94 3.31
N LEU A 63 -0.87 -4.29 3.98
CA LEU A 63 -0.85 -4.59 5.42
C LEU A 63 -0.13 -5.91 5.74
N SER A 64 -0.07 -6.86 4.79
CA SER A 64 0.59 -8.14 5.02
C SER A 64 2.11 -7.98 5.19
N ASP A 65 2.70 -7.00 4.53
CA ASP A 65 4.12 -6.66 4.69
C ASP A 65 4.43 -6.22 6.12
N MET A 66 3.53 -5.46 6.77
CA MET A 66 3.72 -5.10 8.17
C MET A 66 3.73 -6.34 9.08
N ALA A 67 2.88 -7.32 8.78
CA ALA A 67 2.87 -8.57 9.53
C ALA A 67 4.17 -9.36 9.31
N ALA A 68 4.67 -9.43 8.07
CA ALA A 68 5.94 -10.07 7.73
C ALA A 68 7.13 -9.40 8.46
N MET A 69 7.08 -8.08 8.59
CA MET A 69 8.11 -7.29 9.28
C MET A 69 7.98 -7.27 10.81
N GLY A 70 6.98 -7.94 11.40
CA GLY A 70 6.71 -7.87 12.83
C GLY A 70 6.39 -6.44 13.30
N ALA A 71 5.80 -5.63 12.43
CA ALA A 71 5.43 -4.26 12.67
C ALA A 71 3.94 -4.14 13.00
N ARG A 72 3.60 -3.24 13.92
CA ARG A 72 2.22 -2.84 14.18
C ARG A 72 1.81 -1.76 13.16
N PRO A 73 0.82 -2.01 12.30
CA PRO A 73 0.29 -0.98 11.40
C PRO A 73 -0.28 0.22 12.18
N GLU A 74 -0.04 1.44 11.70
CA GLU A 74 -0.56 2.68 12.30
C GLU A 74 -1.41 3.47 11.30
N ALA A 75 -0.91 3.67 10.07
CA ALA A 75 -1.55 4.52 9.07
C ALA A 75 -1.48 3.90 7.67
N ILE A 76 -2.50 4.22 6.86
CA ILE A 76 -2.62 3.85 5.44
C ILE A 76 -2.75 5.14 4.62
N LEU A 77 -2.01 5.25 3.53
CA LEU A 77 -2.23 6.27 2.50
C LEU A 77 -2.63 5.58 1.20
N VAL A 78 -3.58 6.17 0.47
CA VAL A 78 -4.11 5.55 -0.75
C VAL A 78 -4.05 6.54 -1.90
N SER A 79 -3.30 6.22 -2.95
CA SER A 79 -3.31 6.98 -4.20
C SER A 79 -4.10 6.23 -5.26
N MET A 80 -5.04 6.90 -5.94
CA MET A 80 -5.87 6.28 -6.98
C MET A 80 -5.77 7.02 -8.31
N ALA A 81 -5.63 6.26 -9.39
CA ALA A 81 -5.89 6.75 -10.73
C ALA A 81 -7.17 6.07 -11.25
N LEU A 82 -8.24 6.83 -11.43
CA LEU A 82 -9.56 6.27 -11.77
C LEU A 82 -10.03 6.70 -13.16
N PRO A 83 -10.63 5.79 -13.95
CA PRO A 83 -11.30 6.16 -15.18
C PRO A 83 -12.55 7.00 -14.85
N GLY A 84 -12.75 8.11 -15.56
CA GLY A 84 -13.79 9.12 -15.25
C GLY A 84 -15.25 8.70 -15.48
N ARG A 85 -15.57 7.40 -15.50
CA ARG A 85 -16.89 6.87 -15.88
C ARG A 85 -17.82 6.58 -14.71
N ASP A 86 -17.27 6.36 -13.51
CA ASP A 86 -18.05 5.97 -12.33
C ASP A 86 -17.69 6.85 -11.12
N PRO A 87 -18.58 7.78 -10.72
CA PRO A 87 -18.37 8.64 -9.55
C PRO A 87 -18.23 7.86 -8.23
N GLY A 88 -18.84 6.68 -8.10
CA GLY A 88 -18.85 5.88 -6.87
C GLY A 88 -17.66 4.94 -6.72
N LEU A 89 -16.87 4.77 -7.79
CA LEU A 89 -15.76 3.81 -7.84
C LEU A 89 -14.73 4.09 -6.73
N GLY A 90 -14.27 5.33 -6.62
CA GLY A 90 -13.28 5.73 -5.63
C GLY A 90 -13.77 5.50 -4.19
N GLU A 91 -15.02 5.82 -3.90
CA GLU A 91 -15.58 5.58 -2.57
C GLU A 91 -15.68 4.09 -2.23
N ALA A 92 -16.09 3.26 -3.19
CA ALA A 92 -16.22 1.83 -2.99
C ALA A 92 -14.85 1.18 -2.74
N LEU A 93 -13.84 1.57 -3.52
CA LEU A 93 -12.45 1.17 -3.30
C LEU A 93 -11.96 1.60 -1.91
N GLN A 94 -12.18 2.87 -1.54
CA GLN A 94 -11.77 3.41 -0.24
C GLN A 94 -12.44 2.69 0.93
N ARG A 95 -13.73 2.33 0.81
CA ARG A 95 -14.45 1.51 1.80
C ARG A 95 -13.82 0.13 1.96
N GLY A 96 -13.39 -0.48 0.85
CA GLY A 96 -12.64 -1.73 0.85
C GLY A 96 -11.35 -1.63 1.64
N VAL A 97 -10.50 -0.65 1.33
CA VAL A 97 -9.22 -0.41 2.03
C VAL A 97 -9.46 -0.17 3.52
N ARG A 98 -10.45 0.66 3.87
CA ARG A 98 -10.84 0.91 5.26
C ARG A 98 -11.20 -0.39 5.97
N GLY A 99 -11.98 -1.27 5.32
CA GLY A 99 -12.33 -2.57 5.88
C GLY A 99 -11.12 -3.45 6.18
N ALA A 100 -10.05 -3.36 5.38
CA ALA A 100 -8.78 -4.06 5.68
C ALA A 100 -8.06 -3.44 6.88
N GLY A 101 -7.96 -2.10 6.94
CA GLY A 101 -7.35 -1.38 8.05
C GLY A 101 -8.05 -1.60 9.39
N ASP A 102 -9.38 -1.58 9.40
CA ASP A 102 -10.23 -1.80 10.59
C ASP A 102 -9.90 -3.15 11.28
N ARG A 103 -9.47 -4.18 10.52
CA ARG A 103 -9.12 -5.51 11.06
C ARG A 103 -7.84 -5.53 11.89
N VAL A 104 -6.96 -4.55 11.71
CA VAL A 104 -5.63 -4.50 12.35
C VAL A 104 -5.40 -3.18 13.09
N GLY A 105 -6.42 -2.33 13.19
CA GLY A 105 -6.35 -1.04 13.89
C GLY A 105 -5.60 0.05 13.12
N ALA A 106 -5.39 -0.11 11.81
CA ALA A 106 -4.79 0.92 10.97
C ALA A 106 -5.87 1.87 10.43
N VAL A 107 -5.54 3.15 10.31
CA VAL A 107 -6.47 4.17 9.79
C VAL A 107 -6.00 4.72 8.46
N ILE A 108 -6.94 5.04 7.57
CA ILE A 108 -6.63 5.82 6.37
C ILE A 108 -6.30 7.26 6.82
N ALA A 109 -5.05 7.66 6.66
CA ALA A 109 -4.53 8.95 7.09
C ALA A 109 -4.44 9.98 5.95
N GLY A 110 -4.57 9.55 4.70
CA GLY A 110 -4.51 10.44 3.54
C GLY A 110 -4.47 9.70 2.22
N GLY A 111 -4.20 10.45 1.15
CA GLY A 111 -4.18 9.91 -0.20
C GLY A 111 -4.22 11.00 -1.26
N ASP A 112 -4.19 10.56 -2.52
CA ASP A 112 -4.37 11.41 -3.70
C ASP A 112 -5.28 10.71 -4.72
N VAL A 113 -6.02 11.48 -5.50
CA VAL A 113 -6.91 10.93 -6.53
C VAL A 113 -6.75 11.72 -7.82
N SER A 114 -6.46 11.00 -8.89
CA SER A 114 -6.35 11.57 -10.23
C SER A 114 -7.21 10.80 -11.25
N ARG A 115 -7.50 11.45 -12.37
CA ARG A 115 -8.20 10.82 -13.49
C ARG A 115 -7.20 10.23 -14.48
N THR A 116 -7.51 9.04 -14.99
CA THR A 116 -6.72 8.38 -16.04
C THR A 116 -7.58 8.04 -17.27
N THR A 117 -6.94 7.95 -18.43
CA THR A 117 -7.52 7.36 -19.66
C THR A 117 -7.25 5.85 -19.76
N GLY A 118 -6.42 5.32 -18.85
CA GLY A 118 -6.07 3.89 -18.76
C GLY A 118 -6.90 3.11 -17.74
N PRO A 119 -6.41 1.92 -17.33
CA PRO A 119 -7.08 1.10 -16.29
C PRO A 119 -7.07 1.80 -14.93
N ALA A 120 -7.98 1.40 -14.04
CA ALA A 120 -7.93 1.86 -12.65
C ALA A 120 -6.66 1.36 -11.96
N MET A 121 -6.04 2.23 -11.15
CA MET A 121 -4.86 1.91 -10.35
C MET A 121 -5.05 2.36 -8.91
N LEU A 122 -4.52 1.58 -7.97
CA LEU A 122 -4.52 1.85 -6.54
C LEU A 122 -3.12 1.56 -6.00
N ASP A 123 -2.48 2.58 -5.45
CA ASP A 123 -1.25 2.44 -4.67
C ASP A 123 -1.60 2.61 -3.19
N VAL A 124 -1.21 1.63 -2.38
CA VAL A 124 -1.47 1.62 -0.94
C VAL A 124 -0.14 1.65 -0.22
N VAL A 125 0.10 2.73 0.52
CA VAL A 125 1.23 2.85 1.43
C VAL A 125 0.75 2.52 2.83
N VAL A 126 1.48 1.66 3.53
CA VAL A 126 1.25 1.38 4.95
C VAL A 126 2.46 1.82 5.74
N VAL A 127 2.19 2.57 6.81
CA VAL A 127 3.16 2.94 7.83
C VAL A 127 2.83 2.20 9.11
N GLY A 128 3.83 1.53 9.66
CA GLY A 128 3.75 0.84 10.94
C GLY A 128 5.01 1.05 11.77
N ARG A 129 5.05 0.40 12.93
CA ARG A 129 6.18 0.45 13.85
C ARG A 129 6.64 -0.94 14.23
N VAL A 130 7.92 -1.23 14.06
CA VAL A 130 8.51 -2.53 14.43
C VAL A 130 8.42 -2.70 15.95
N ILE A 131 7.92 -3.84 16.42
CA ILE A 131 7.64 -4.10 17.84
C ILE A 131 8.92 -4.48 18.61
N HIS A 132 9.97 -4.88 17.90
CA HIS A 132 11.29 -5.18 18.45
C HIS A 132 12.37 -4.30 17.81
N ASN A 133 13.39 -3.92 18.60
CA ASN A 133 14.55 -3.22 18.03
C ASN A 133 15.15 -4.11 16.95
N LEU A 134 15.17 -3.63 15.72
CA LEU A 134 16.07 -4.17 14.70
C LEU A 134 17.50 -4.12 15.28
N PRO A 135 18.31 -5.17 15.06
CA PRO A 135 19.66 -5.26 15.61
C PRO A 135 20.55 -4.06 15.24
#